data_AF-A0AAD6UQ78-F1
#
_entry.id   AF-A0AAD6UQ78-F1
#
_cell.length_a   1.000
_cell.length_b   1.000
_cell.length_c   1.000
_cell.angle_alpha   90.00
_cell.angle_beta   90.00
_cell.angle_gamma   90.00
#
_symmetry.space_group_name_H-M   'P 1'
#
loop_
_entity.id
_entity.type
_entity.pdbx_description
1 polymer ?
#
loop_
_entity_poly.entity_id
_entity_poly.type
_entity_poly.pdbx_seq_one_letter_code
_entity_poly.pdbx_strand_id
1 'polypeptide(L)' 'LDEARKQAEGGYSSCSAVIHAKIRNGFVTENPGKTAHEWQVDFAEAIELRLDCSLLADTGAGNTMPFI' A
#
# COMPACT_ATOMS: atom_id res chain seq x y z
N LEU A 1 3.23 -9.40 5.48
CA LEU A 1 3.44 -8.94 4.10
C LEU A 1 4.40 -9.84 3.34
N ASP A 2 5.61 -10.09 3.82
CA ASP A 2 6.59 -10.91 3.09
C ASP A 2 6.13 -12.33 2.77
N GLU A 3 5.42 -13.00 3.68
CA GLU A 3 4.86 -14.32 3.43
C GLU A 3 3.75 -14.30 2.36
N ALA A 4 2.93 -13.25 2.34
CA ALA A 4 1.90 -13.08 1.30
C ALA A 4 2.53 -12.73 -0.06
N ARG A 5 3.58 -11.91 -0.06
CA ARG A 5 4.40 -11.62 -1.24
C ARG A 5 4.99 -12.91 -1.81
N LYS A 6 5.49 -13.81 -0.94
CA LYS A 6 5.99 -15.15 -1.29
C LYS A 6 4.92 -16.08 -1.84
N GLN A 7 3.75 -16.15 -1.21
CA GLN A 7 2.64 -16.98 -1.71
C GLN A 7 2.13 -16.51 -3.08
N ALA A 8 2.32 -15.22 -3.40
CA ALA A 8 2.01 -14.65 -4.69
C ALA A 8 3.15 -14.79 -5.73
N GLU A 9 4.32 -15.37 -5.39
CA GLU A 9 5.51 -15.50 -6.26
C GLU A 9 5.29 -16.29 -7.57
N GLY A 10 4.14 -16.97 -7.74
CA GLY A 10 3.75 -17.52 -9.04
C GLY A 10 3.51 -16.46 -10.14
N GLY A 11 3.37 -15.18 -9.79
CA GLY A 11 3.24 -14.06 -10.74
C GLY A 11 3.36 -12.64 -10.18
N TYR A 12 3.64 -12.47 -8.88
CA TYR A 12 3.41 -11.19 -8.18
C TYR A 12 4.68 -10.50 -7.63
N SER A 13 5.82 -11.17 -7.49
CA SER A 13 7.04 -10.49 -6.98
C SER A 13 7.57 -9.45 -7.99
N SER A 14 7.36 -9.66 -9.29
CA SER A 14 7.56 -8.63 -10.33
C SER A 14 6.49 -7.53 -10.31
N CYS A 15 5.35 -7.73 -9.63
CA CYS A 15 4.25 -6.78 -9.52
C CYS A 15 4.33 -5.88 -8.28
N SER A 16 5.04 -6.24 -7.21
CA SER A 16 5.07 -5.41 -5.99
C SER A 16 5.59 -3.99 -6.26
N ALA A 17 6.70 -3.85 -7.01
CA ALA A 17 7.21 -2.55 -7.42
C ALA A 17 6.21 -1.76 -8.30
N VAL A 18 5.47 -2.47 -9.16
CA VAL A 18 4.44 -1.88 -10.03
C VAL A 18 3.24 -1.39 -9.21
N ILE A 19 2.82 -2.18 -8.22
CA ILE A 19 1.73 -1.85 -7.29
C ILE A 19 2.12 -0.67 -6.41
N HIS A 20 3.33 -0.69 -5.87
CA HIS A 20 3.88 0.44 -5.11
C HIS A 20 3.93 1.71 -5.95
N ALA A 21 4.37 1.63 -7.20
CA ALA A 21 4.37 2.77 -8.12
C ALA A 21 2.94 3.26 -8.40
N LYS A 22 1.99 2.35 -8.64
CA LYS A 22 0.56 2.67 -8.84
C LYS A 22 -0.01 3.38 -7.61
N ILE A 23 0.20 2.85 -6.41
CA ILE A 23 -0.28 3.42 -5.14
C ILE A 23 0.33 4.82 -4.93
N ARG A 24 1.64 4.98 -5.11
CA ARG A 24 2.32 6.28 -4.96
C ARG A 24 1.80 7.31 -5.98
N ASN A 25 1.63 6.92 -7.23
CA ASN A 25 1.13 7.81 -8.28
C ASN A 25 -0.33 8.22 -8.02
N GLY A 26 -1.18 7.27 -7.60
CA GLY A 26 -2.55 7.56 -7.19
C GLY A 26 -2.58 8.54 -6.02
N PHE A 27 -1.77 8.30 -4.99
CA PHE A 27 -1.67 9.18 -3.83
C PHE A 27 -1.31 10.62 -4.21
N VAL A 28 -0.25 10.79 -5.02
CA VAL A 28 0.21 12.13 -5.46
C VAL A 28 -0.84 12.83 -6.32
N THR A 29 -1.57 12.08 -7.15
CA THR A 29 -2.65 12.62 -8.00
C THR A 29 -3.78 13.19 -7.15
N GLU A 30 -4.21 12.45 -6.11
CA GLU A 30 -5.28 12.88 -5.20
C GLU A 30 -4.80 13.88 -4.14
N ASN A 31 -3.49 13.92 -3.86
CA ASN A 31 -2.88 14.76 -2.83
C ASN A 31 -1.68 15.55 -3.38
N PRO A 32 -1.91 16.59 -4.21
CA PRO A 32 -0.83 17.39 -4.78
C PRO A 32 0.11 17.95 -3.71
N GLY A 33 1.41 17.78 -3.93
CA GLY A 33 2.46 18.26 -3.02
C GLY A 33 2.71 17.37 -1.78
N LYS A 34 2.06 16.21 -1.68
CA LYS A 34 2.33 15.22 -0.63
C LYS A 34 2.98 13.95 -1.20
N THR A 35 3.63 13.19 -0.33
CA THR A 35 4.17 11.87 -0.64
C THR A 35 3.70 10.87 0.41
N ALA A 36 3.33 9.67 -0.03
CA ALA A 36 2.92 8.60 0.87
C ALA A 36 4.11 8.12 1.72
N HIS A 37 3.86 7.88 3.00
CA HIS A 37 4.78 7.16 3.87
C HIS A 37 4.86 5.69 3.45
N GLU A 38 6.00 5.05 3.69
CA GLU A 38 6.21 3.64 3.31
C GLU A 38 5.16 2.71 3.92
N TRP A 39 4.84 2.88 5.21
CA TRP A 39 3.82 2.05 5.87
C TRP A 39 2.44 2.19 5.22
N GLN A 40 2.12 3.36 4.65
CA GLN A 40 0.85 3.55 3.96
C GLN A 40 0.83 2.78 2.63
N VAL A 41 1.97 2.75 1.92
CA VAL A 41 2.13 1.99 0.68
C VAL A 41 2.06 0.49 0.96
N ASP A 42 2.74 0.02 2.01
CA ASP A 42 2.70 -1.38 2.43
C ASP A 42 1.30 -1.82 2.87
N PHE A 43 0.57 -0.95 3.59
CA PHE A 43 -0.79 -1.25 4.03
C PHE A 43 -1.78 -1.25 2.85
N ALA A 44 -1.67 -0.29 1.93
CA ALA A 44 -2.46 -0.28 0.70
C ALA A 44 -2.17 -1.50 -0.18
N GLU A 45 -0.91 -1.94 -0.28
CA GLU A 45 -0.57 -3.20 -0.96
C GLU A 45 -1.24 -4.40 -0.28
N ALA A 46 -1.29 -4.45 1.06
CA ALA A 46 -1.96 -5.53 1.79
C ALA A 46 -3.46 -5.59 1.49
N ILE A 47 -4.13 -4.43 1.42
CA ILE A 47 -5.55 -4.32 1.04
C ILE A 47 -5.75 -4.81 -0.40
N GLU A 48 -4.87 -4.40 -1.31
CA GLU A 48 -5.00 -4.73 -2.73
C GLU A 48 -4.72 -6.23 -3.00
N LEU A 49 -3.90 -6.84 -2.15
CA LEU A 49 -3.71 -8.29 -2.04
C LEU A 49 -4.88 -9.02 -1.36
N ARG A 50 -5.90 -8.29 -0.91
CA ARG A 50 -7.05 -8.81 -0.15
C ARG A 50 -6.65 -9.59 1.11
N LEU A 51 -5.59 -9.12 1.77
CA LEU A 51 -5.15 -9.70 3.03
C LEU A 51 -5.96 -9.12 4.18
N ASP A 52 -6.26 -9.96 5.16
CA ASP A 52 -6.73 -9.48 6.45
C ASP A 52 -5.61 -8.67 7.11
N CYS A 53 -5.89 -7.41 7.41
CA CYS A 53 -4.91 -6.48 7.95
C CYS A 53 -5.52 -5.63 9.08
N SER A 54 -4.67 -5.23 10.02
CA SER A 54 -5.01 -4.35 11.12
C SER A 54 -3.98 -3.24 11.20
N LEU A 55 -4.43 -2.00 11.26
CA LEU A 55 -3.58 -0.82 11.38
C LEU A 55 -3.75 -0.21 12.76
N LEU A 56 -2.64 -0.07 13.49
CA LEU A 56 -2.56 0.73 14.70
C LEU A 56 -1.86 2.04 14.35
N ALA A 57 -2.59 3.14 14.38
CA ALA A 57 -2.08 4.46 14.06
C ALA A 57 -2.79 5.53 14.90
N ASP A 58 -2.07 6.58 15.27
CA ASP A 58 -2.63 7.71 16.00
C ASP A 58 -3.60 8.52 15.13
N THR A 59 -4.46 9.31 15.80
CA THR A 59 -5.36 10.24 15.13
C THR A 59 -4.58 11.23 14.26
N GLY A 60 -4.96 11.34 12.99
CA GLY A 60 -4.34 12.28 12.05
C GLY A 60 -3.05 11.76 11.41
N ALA A 61 -2.64 10.51 11.65
CA ALA A 61 -1.46 9.91 11.02
C ALA A 61 -1.61 9.67 9.49
N GLY A 62 -2.79 9.93 8.92
CA GLY A 62 -3.05 9.71 7.49
C GLY A 62 -3.49 8.28 7.16
N ASN A 63 -4.14 7.60 8.10
CA ASN A 63 -4.72 6.27 7.95
C ASN A 63 -5.97 6.20 7.03
N THR A 64 -6.44 7.33 6.49
CA THR A 64 -7.52 7.36 5.48
C THR A 64 -7.02 7.01 4.08
N MET A 65 -5.74 7.28 3.79
CA MET A 65 -5.11 7.01 2.50
C MET A 65 -5.27 5.56 1.98
N PRO A 66 -5.16 4.50 2.79
CA PRO A 66 -5.22 3.14 2.29
C PRO A 66 -6.56 2.72 1.67
N PHE A 67 -7.60 3.54 1.82
CA PHE A 67 -8.93 3.32 1.25
C PHE A 67 -9.20 4.14 -0.02
N ILE A 68 -8.24 4.98 -0.44
CA ILE A 68 -8.27 5.76 -1.69
C ILE A 68 -7.58 4.95 -2.79
#